data_AF-A0A0N1BR00-F1
#
_entry.id   AF-A0A0N1BR00-F1
#
_cell.length_a   1.000
_cell.length_b   1.000
_cell.length_c   1.000
_cell.angle_alpha   90.00
_cell.angle_beta   90.00
_cell.angle_gamma   90.00
#
_symmetry.space_group_name_H-M   'P 1'
#
loop_
_entity.id
_entity.type
_entity.pdbx_description
1 polymer ?
#
loop_
_entity_poly.entity_id
_entity_poly.type
_entity_poly.pdbx_seq_one_letter_code
_entity_poly.pdbx_strand_id
1 'polypeptide(L)'
;MITTPLPASPLLNAARRILNTLNVGGRVDAVILRAAMEEAHGGSDAQGLWDWKSAYDACEAALVLFLDQHGPGMLRRAGEPVAMLPMLERLAKLVPTQTRRSEESQLRQQFSTPLPPSLACAAAADLRLSDVVLEPSAGTGLLAIHARIAGARLILNELAEGRRRLLQGLFPTAAVFGHDAGQIDDLLPQDLRPSVILMNPPFSVTAGG
;
A
#
# COMPACT_ATOMS: atom_id res chain seq x y z
N MET A 1 -24.99 -9.91 10.22
CA MET A 1 -25.22 -8.53 9.73
C MET A 1 -24.81 -8.49 8.28
N ILE A 2 -25.72 -8.12 7.38
CA ILE A 2 -25.45 -7.99 5.94
C ILE A 2 -24.75 -6.64 5.77
N THR A 3 -23.43 -6.64 5.66
CA THR A 3 -22.65 -5.43 5.37
C THR A 3 -23.00 -4.97 3.96
N THR A 4 -23.70 -3.85 3.86
CA THR A 4 -23.85 -3.11 2.60
C THR A 4 -22.44 -2.82 2.06
N PRO A 5 -22.13 -3.12 0.79
CA PRO A 5 -20.81 -2.80 0.26
C PRO A 5 -20.61 -1.29 0.37
N LEU A 6 -19.54 -0.89 1.06
CA LEU A 6 -19.13 0.51 1.12
C LEU A 6 -18.91 1.00 -0.32
N PRO A 7 -19.31 2.25 -0.65
CA PRO A 7 -19.01 2.81 -1.96
C PRO A 7 -17.51 2.73 -2.22
N ALA A 8 -17.14 2.32 -3.44
CA ALA A 8 -15.75 2.14 -3.82
C ALA A 8 -14.96 3.43 -3.54
N SER A 9 -13.83 3.30 -2.84
CA SER A 9 -12.95 4.43 -2.54
C SER A 9 -12.60 5.18 -3.84
N PRO A 10 -12.78 6.52 -3.91
CA PRO A 10 -12.31 7.31 -5.05
C PRO A 10 -10.83 7.03 -5.38
N LEU A 11 -10.00 6.81 -4.36
CA LEU A 11 -8.60 6.42 -4.55
C LEU A 11 -8.46 5.07 -5.26
N LEU A 12 -9.31 4.09 -4.94
CA LEU A 12 -9.29 2.80 -5.63
C LEU A 12 -9.71 2.95 -7.10
N ASN A 13 -10.68 3.81 -7.38
CA ASN A 13 -11.11 4.10 -8.76
C ASN A 13 -10.00 4.78 -9.55
N ALA A 14 -9.32 5.78 -8.96
CA ALA A 14 -8.14 6.41 -9.56
C ALA A 14 -7.02 5.38 -9.79
N ALA A 15 -6.72 4.53 -8.81
CA ALA A 15 -5.72 3.47 -8.90
C ALA A 15 -6.00 2.48 -10.04
N ARG A 16 -7.26 2.08 -10.23
CA ARG A 16 -7.67 1.20 -11.35
C ARG A 16 -7.46 1.86 -12.72
N ARG A 17 -7.64 3.18 -12.82
CA ARG A 17 -7.36 3.94 -14.05
C ARG A 17 -5.87 3.98 -14.34
N ILE A 18 -5.06 4.28 -13.32
CA ILE A 18 -3.60 4.29 -13.40
C ILE A 18 -3.06 2.90 -13.76
N LEU A 19 -3.64 1.84 -13.20
CA LEU A 19 -3.29 0.45 -13.52
C LEU A 19 -3.38 0.14 -15.02
N ASN A 20 -4.38 0.70 -15.73
CA ASN A 20 -4.49 0.50 -17.17
C ASN A 20 -3.26 1.02 -17.92
N THR A 21 -2.71 2.17 -17.50
CA THR A 21 -1.46 2.72 -18.04
C THR A 21 -0.28 1.82 -17.70
N LEU A 22 -0.18 1.32 -16.47
CA LEU A 22 0.91 0.43 -16.05
C LEU A 22 0.89 -0.91 -16.81
N ASN A 23 -0.30 -1.47 -17.05
CA ASN A 23 -0.47 -2.75 -17.76
C ASN A 23 0.03 -2.73 -19.21
N VAL A 24 0.06 -1.55 -19.85
CA VAL A 24 0.64 -1.37 -21.18
C VAL A 24 2.09 -0.87 -21.15
N GLY A 25 2.73 -0.85 -19.98
CA GLY A 25 4.09 -0.36 -19.80
C GLY A 25 4.23 1.16 -19.87
N GLY A 26 3.12 1.89 -19.78
CA GLY A 26 3.11 3.35 -19.83
C GLY A 26 3.62 3.98 -18.54
N ARG A 27 4.32 5.11 -18.68
CA ARG A 27 4.70 5.96 -17.55
C ARG A 27 3.53 6.87 -17.18
N VAL A 28 3.24 6.95 -15.89
CA VAL A 28 2.25 7.83 -15.29
C VAL A 28 2.92 9.16 -15.02
N ASP A 29 2.54 10.18 -15.76
CA ASP A 29 2.97 11.56 -15.51
C ASP A 29 1.91 12.34 -14.70
N ALA A 30 2.19 13.62 -14.44
CA ALA A 30 1.27 14.48 -13.70
C ALA A 30 -0.07 14.71 -14.42
N VAL A 31 -0.11 14.61 -15.75
CA VAL A 31 -1.33 14.81 -16.54
C VAL A 31 -2.24 13.58 -16.39
N ILE A 32 -1.68 12.38 -16.57
CA ILE A 32 -2.41 11.12 -16.39
C ILE A 32 -2.91 11.00 -14.94
N LEU A 33 -2.05 11.31 -13.98
CA LEU A 33 -2.41 11.24 -12.56
C LEU A 33 -3.55 12.21 -12.22
N ARG A 34 -3.45 13.47 -12.66
CA ARG A 34 -4.50 14.47 -12.46
C ARG A 34 -5.81 14.03 -13.10
N ALA A 35 -5.80 13.57 -14.34
CA ALA A 35 -7.01 13.10 -15.02
C ALA A 35 -7.68 11.94 -14.27
N ALA A 36 -6.90 10.96 -13.80
CA ALA A 36 -7.42 9.84 -13.01
C ALA A 36 -8.06 10.30 -11.69
N MET A 37 -7.44 11.27 -11.01
CA MET A 37 -7.95 11.83 -9.77
C MET A 37 -9.22 12.65 -9.97
N GLU A 38 -9.25 13.52 -10.99
CA GLU A 38 -10.40 14.36 -11.31
C GLU A 38 -11.63 13.52 -11.66
N GLU A 39 -11.45 12.47 -12.46
CA GLU A 39 -12.55 11.58 -12.84
C GLU A 39 -13.04 10.74 -11.65
N ALA A 40 -12.15 10.37 -10.72
CA ALA A 40 -12.53 9.60 -9.54
C ALA A 40 -13.21 10.44 -8.45
N HIS A 41 -12.86 11.73 -8.32
CA HIS A 41 -13.38 12.64 -7.30
C HIS A 41 -14.47 13.58 -7.83
N GLY A 42 -14.70 13.62 -9.14
CA GLY A 42 -15.72 14.45 -9.78
C GLY A 42 -15.33 15.92 -9.95
N GLY A 43 -14.03 16.25 -9.90
CA GLY A 43 -13.54 17.61 -10.12
C GLY A 43 -12.09 17.82 -9.69
N SER A 44 -11.63 19.07 -9.71
CA SER A 44 -10.20 19.41 -9.65
C SER A 44 -9.64 19.61 -8.23
N ASP A 45 -8.31 19.56 -8.13
CA ASP A 45 -7.57 19.93 -6.91
C ASP A 45 -7.82 21.40 -6.52
N ALA A 46 -8.03 22.29 -7.49
CA ALA A 46 -8.37 23.70 -7.26
C ALA A 46 -9.74 23.89 -6.58
N GLN A 47 -10.64 22.91 -6.70
CA GLN A 47 -11.93 22.88 -5.99
C GLN A 47 -11.80 22.24 -4.59
N GLY A 48 -10.60 21.78 -4.20
CA GLY A 48 -10.35 21.12 -2.92
C GLY A 48 -10.92 19.69 -2.84
N LEU A 49 -11.32 19.09 -3.96
CA LEU A 49 -11.92 17.75 -3.98
C LEU A 49 -10.91 16.61 -3.78
N TRP A 50 -9.63 16.90 -4.02
CA TRP A 50 -8.51 16.02 -3.73
C TRP A 50 -7.21 16.83 -3.61
N ASP A 51 -6.16 16.23 -3.06
CA ASP A 51 -4.85 16.84 -2.93
C ASP A 51 -3.75 15.95 -3.55
N TRP A 52 -2.57 16.51 -3.76
CA TRP A 52 -1.46 15.77 -4.37
C TRP A 52 -0.99 14.60 -3.50
N LYS A 53 -1.21 14.62 -2.18
CA LYS A 53 -0.86 13.50 -1.31
C LYS A 53 -1.74 12.29 -1.60
N SER A 54 -3.05 12.49 -1.73
CA SER A 54 -4.00 11.44 -2.07
C SER A 54 -3.78 10.93 -3.50
N ALA A 55 -3.29 11.78 -4.41
CA ALA A 55 -2.87 11.36 -5.74
C ALA A 55 -1.67 10.38 -5.69
N TYR A 56 -0.68 10.62 -4.83
CA TYR A 56 0.41 9.68 -4.64
C TYR A 56 -0.04 8.36 -4.01
N ASP A 57 -0.99 8.39 -3.07
CA ASP A 57 -1.60 7.17 -2.53
C ASP A 57 -2.29 6.34 -3.62
N ALA A 58 -2.93 6.99 -4.61
CA ALA A 58 -3.52 6.31 -5.77
C ALA A 58 -2.46 5.65 -6.67
N CYS A 59 -1.28 6.27 -6.83
CA CYS A 59 -0.16 5.65 -7.54
C CYS A 59 0.35 4.39 -6.81
N GLU A 60 0.55 4.47 -5.49
CA GLU A 60 0.97 3.31 -4.68
C GLU A 60 -0.05 2.18 -4.75
N ALA A 61 -1.34 2.51 -4.65
CA ALA A 61 -2.41 1.54 -4.83
C ALA A 61 -2.43 0.89 -6.23
N ALA A 62 -2.10 1.65 -7.28
CA ALA A 62 -1.98 1.09 -8.62
C ALA A 62 -0.83 0.08 -8.72
N LEU A 63 0.29 0.33 -8.03
CA LEU A 63 1.38 -0.65 -7.90
C LEU A 63 0.93 -1.91 -7.16
N VAL A 64 0.16 -1.76 -6.07
CA VAL A 64 -0.42 -2.90 -5.34
C VAL A 64 -1.33 -3.73 -6.25
N LEU A 65 -2.23 -3.10 -7.00
CA LEU A 65 -3.10 -3.79 -7.95
C LEU A 65 -2.31 -4.50 -9.06
N PHE A 66 -1.25 -3.86 -9.58
CA PHE A 66 -0.38 -4.46 -10.59
C PHE A 66 0.29 -5.74 -10.04
N LEU A 67 0.78 -5.68 -8.81
CA LEU A 67 1.43 -6.81 -8.15
C LEU A 67 0.45 -7.90 -7.73
N ASP A 68 -0.79 -7.56 -7.38
CA ASP A 68 -1.84 -8.57 -7.13
C ASP A 68 -2.13 -9.36 -8.42
N GLN A 69 -2.14 -8.69 -9.57
CA GLN A 69 -2.37 -9.32 -10.89
C GLN A 69 -1.16 -10.12 -11.40
N HIS A 70 0.04 -9.55 -11.31
CA HIS A 70 1.22 -10.08 -12.01
C HIS A 70 2.28 -10.67 -11.09
N GLY A 71 2.24 -10.33 -9.79
CA GLY A 71 3.23 -10.68 -8.79
C GLY A 71 3.52 -12.18 -8.68
N PRO A 72 2.50 -13.08 -8.60
CA PRO A 72 2.74 -14.52 -8.57
C PRO A 72 3.49 -15.03 -9.82
N GLY A 73 3.19 -14.47 -10.99
CA GLY A 73 3.91 -14.80 -12.23
C GLY A 73 5.34 -14.26 -12.25
N MET A 74 5.54 -13.05 -11.73
CA MET A 74 6.86 -12.44 -11.56
C MET A 74 7.73 -13.26 -10.60
N LEU A 75 7.19 -13.68 -9.45
CA LEU A 75 7.88 -14.51 -8.46
C LEU A 75 8.28 -15.85 -9.06
N ARG A 76 7.35 -16.55 -9.73
CA ARG A 76 7.62 -17.82 -10.40
C ARG A 76 8.73 -17.69 -11.44
N ARG A 77 8.78 -16.59 -12.18
CA ARG A 77 9.84 -16.31 -13.16
C ARG A 77 11.19 -15.99 -12.50
N ALA A 78 11.16 -15.27 -11.38
CA ALA A 78 12.37 -14.88 -10.66
C ALA A 78 12.98 -16.05 -9.86
N GLY A 79 12.16 -17.03 -9.44
CA GLY A 79 12.57 -18.19 -8.64
C GLY A 79 12.57 -17.94 -7.14
N GLU A 80 12.90 -16.72 -6.72
CA GLU A 80 12.91 -16.30 -5.32
C GLU A 80 12.48 -14.82 -5.16
N PRO A 81 12.00 -14.39 -3.98
CA PRO A 81 11.49 -13.03 -3.78
C PRO A 81 12.51 -11.93 -4.11
N VAL A 82 13.73 -12.02 -3.60
CA VAL A 82 14.76 -10.97 -3.77
C VAL A 82 15.12 -10.74 -5.24
N ALA A 83 15.03 -11.78 -6.08
CA ALA A 83 15.27 -11.70 -7.51
C ALA A 83 14.20 -10.90 -8.27
N MET A 84 13.08 -10.54 -7.63
CA MET A 84 12.08 -9.64 -8.21
C MET A 84 12.52 -8.17 -8.21
N LEU A 85 13.55 -7.80 -7.43
CA LEU A 85 13.98 -6.42 -7.21
C LEU A 85 14.13 -5.60 -8.51
N PRO A 86 14.83 -6.07 -9.57
CA PRO A 86 15.01 -5.28 -10.79
C PRO A 86 13.70 -5.04 -11.57
N MET A 87 12.68 -5.89 -11.38
CA MET A 87 11.36 -5.68 -11.97
C MET A 87 10.56 -4.64 -11.17
N LEU A 88 10.63 -4.71 -9.85
CA LEU A 88 9.99 -3.73 -8.96
C LEU A 88 10.60 -2.34 -9.11
N GLU A 89 11.92 -2.22 -9.26
CA GLU A 89 12.59 -0.94 -9.54
C GLU A 89 12.14 -0.33 -10.86
N ARG A 90 11.96 -1.15 -11.90
CA ARG A 90 11.42 -0.70 -13.19
C ARG A 90 9.98 -0.22 -13.05
N LEU A 91 9.14 -0.98 -12.34
CA LEU A 91 7.75 -0.62 -12.09
C LEU A 91 7.63 0.68 -11.27
N ALA A 92 8.44 0.83 -10.21
CA ALA A 92 8.46 2.04 -9.38
C ALA A 92 8.84 3.30 -10.18
N LYS A 93 9.68 3.17 -11.22
CA LYS A 93 10.03 4.27 -12.13
C LYS A 93 8.91 4.66 -13.10
N LEU A 94 7.82 3.89 -13.19
CA LEU A 94 6.67 4.23 -14.01
C LEU A 94 5.70 5.18 -13.31
N VAL A 95 5.81 5.40 -12.00
CA VAL A 95 4.97 6.33 -11.25
C VAL A 95 5.78 7.54 -10.76
N PRO A 96 5.14 8.70 -10.51
CA PRO A 96 5.84 9.86 -9.97
C PRO A 96 6.28 9.61 -8.53
N THR A 97 7.49 10.02 -8.18
CA THR A 97 7.97 10.04 -6.79
C THR A 97 7.45 11.28 -6.06
N GLN A 98 7.15 11.14 -4.77
CA GLN A 98 6.76 12.25 -3.90
C GLN A 98 7.92 13.25 -3.77
N THR A 99 7.99 14.23 -4.68
CA THR A 99 9.09 15.21 -4.79
C THR A 99 8.67 16.61 -4.35
N ARG A 100 7.37 16.88 -4.19
CA ARG A 100 6.83 18.17 -3.73
C ARG A 100 6.47 18.10 -2.24
N ARG A 101 7.31 18.73 -1.41
CA ARG A 101 7.11 19.11 0.01
C ARG A 101 7.71 18.17 1.06
N SER A 102 9.01 18.30 1.20
CA SER A 102 9.85 17.76 2.28
C SER A 102 9.68 18.44 3.65
N GLU A 103 8.81 19.44 3.84
CA GLU A 103 8.77 20.19 5.11
C GLU A 103 7.66 19.73 6.07
N GLU A 104 6.43 19.45 5.59
CA GLU A 104 5.39 18.84 6.44
C GLU A 104 5.60 17.32 6.63
N SER A 105 6.23 16.66 5.65
CA SER A 105 6.54 15.23 5.70
C SER A 105 7.67 14.89 6.68
N GLN A 106 8.43 15.88 7.15
CA GLN A 106 9.46 15.69 8.18
C GLN A 106 8.87 15.64 9.60
N LEU A 107 7.71 16.26 9.83
CA LEU A 107 7.08 16.32 11.15
C LEU A 107 6.20 15.10 11.46
N ARG A 108 5.78 14.34 10.43
CA ARG A 108 5.07 13.07 10.57
C ARG A 108 5.96 11.98 9.96
N GLN A 109 6.52 11.11 10.79
CA GLN A 109 7.30 9.95 10.38
C GLN A 109 6.43 8.90 9.65
N GLN A 110 5.79 9.30 8.56
CA GLN A 110 4.92 8.49 7.70
C GLN A 110 5.57 8.33 6.33
N PHE A 111 6.86 7.99 6.27
CA PHE A 111 7.45 7.56 5.00
C PHE A 111 6.79 6.23 4.62
N SER A 112 5.91 6.25 3.61
CA SER A 112 5.48 5.02 2.92
C SER A 112 6.73 4.23 2.57
N THR A 113 6.75 2.94 2.87
CA THR A 113 7.84 2.06 2.44
C THR A 113 7.83 2.00 0.92
N PRO A 114 8.83 2.57 0.22
CA PRO A 114 8.83 2.50 -1.24
C PRO A 114 8.87 1.03 -1.67
N LEU A 115 8.35 0.75 -2.87
CA LEU A 115 8.17 -0.63 -3.31
C LEU A 115 9.45 -1.51 -3.29
N PRO A 116 10.65 -1.01 -3.64
CA PRO A 116 11.86 -1.83 -3.56
C PRO A 116 12.28 -2.17 -2.10
N PRO A 117 12.33 -1.21 -1.14
CA PRO A 117 12.52 -1.54 0.27
C PRO A 117 11.46 -2.48 0.87
N SER A 118 10.21 -2.42 0.40
CA SER A 118 9.16 -3.32 0.94
C SER A 118 9.43 -4.79 0.60
N LEU A 119 10.05 -5.07 -0.55
CA LEU A 119 10.50 -6.41 -0.90
C LEU A 119 11.59 -6.92 0.05
N ALA A 120 12.52 -6.06 0.49
CA ALA A 120 13.58 -6.47 1.41
C ALA A 120 13.01 -6.90 2.77
N CYS A 121 12.04 -6.15 3.31
CA CYS A 121 11.32 -6.53 4.53
C CYS A 121 10.61 -7.89 4.37
N ALA A 122 9.92 -8.09 3.25
CA ALA A 122 9.21 -9.33 2.97
C ALA A 122 10.16 -10.53 2.78
N ALA A 123 11.29 -10.33 2.11
CA ALA A 123 12.31 -11.36 1.92
C ALA A 123 12.97 -11.74 3.25
N ALA A 124 13.28 -10.75 4.10
CA ALA A 124 13.85 -10.99 5.42
C ALA A 124 12.89 -11.75 6.36
N ALA A 125 11.58 -11.57 6.17
CA ALA A 125 10.55 -12.26 6.94
C ALA A 125 10.29 -13.71 6.50
N ASP A 126 10.89 -14.17 5.39
CA ASP A 126 10.72 -15.52 4.82
C ASP A 126 9.24 -15.97 4.76
N LEU A 127 8.39 -15.09 4.23
CA LEU A 127 6.93 -15.25 4.26
C LEU A 127 6.45 -16.52 3.56
N ARG A 128 5.52 -17.23 4.21
CA ARG A 128 4.97 -18.51 3.76
C ARG A 128 3.44 -18.50 3.75
N LEU A 129 2.86 -19.45 3.01
CA LEU A 129 1.41 -19.67 2.94
C LEU A 129 0.77 -19.89 4.33
N SER A 130 1.51 -20.47 5.28
CA SER A 130 1.03 -20.73 6.65
C SER A 130 1.01 -19.50 7.54
N ASP A 131 1.59 -18.37 7.10
CA ASP A 131 1.70 -17.19 7.95
C ASP A 131 0.40 -16.41 8.06
N VAL A 132 0.24 -15.81 9.24
CA VAL A 132 -0.71 -14.75 9.51
C VAL A 132 0.09 -13.48 9.72
N VAL A 133 0.10 -12.60 8.73
CA VAL A 133 0.93 -11.40 8.71
C VAL A 133 0.11 -10.21 9.20
N LEU A 134 0.61 -9.53 10.24
CA LEU A 134 0.09 -8.24 10.70
C LEU A 134 0.96 -7.10 10.15
N GLU A 135 0.33 -6.13 9.48
CA GLU A 135 0.94 -4.83 9.19
C GLU A 135 0.23 -3.73 10.02
N PRO A 136 0.85 -3.26 11.11
CA PRO A 136 0.22 -2.37 12.09
C PRO A 136 0.00 -0.93 11.58
N SER A 137 0.72 -0.53 10.53
CA SER A 137 0.59 0.77 9.87
C SER A 137 0.70 0.59 8.37
N ALA A 138 -0.36 0.06 7.77
CA ALA A 138 -0.35 -0.50 6.42
C ALA A 138 -0.25 0.54 5.28
N GLY A 139 -0.56 1.81 5.54
CA GLY A 139 -0.55 2.83 4.49
C GLY A 139 -1.45 2.44 3.32
N THR A 140 -0.84 2.25 2.15
CA THR A 140 -1.51 1.81 0.92
C THR A 140 -1.36 0.30 0.64
N GLY A 141 -0.58 -0.42 1.45
CA GLY A 141 -0.39 -1.88 1.36
C GLY A 141 0.78 -2.33 0.47
N LEU A 142 1.75 -1.46 0.19
CA LEU A 142 2.96 -1.80 -0.57
C LEU A 142 3.83 -2.89 0.08
N LEU A 143 3.65 -3.14 1.38
CA LEU A 143 4.35 -4.16 2.13
C LEU A 143 3.46 -5.41 2.28
N ALA A 144 2.19 -5.25 2.65
CA ALA A 144 1.15 -6.29 2.63
C ALA A 144 1.04 -7.09 1.33
N ILE A 145 1.27 -6.45 0.16
CA ILE A 145 1.14 -7.12 -1.13
C ILE A 145 2.13 -8.29 -1.29
N HIS A 146 3.31 -8.24 -0.67
CA HIS A 146 4.27 -9.34 -0.72
C HIS A 146 3.80 -10.55 0.07
N ALA A 147 3.18 -10.32 1.24
CA ALA A 147 2.53 -11.38 2.01
C ALA A 147 1.35 -11.99 1.24
N ARG A 148 0.55 -11.17 0.53
CA ARG A 148 -0.50 -11.66 -0.38
C ARG A 148 0.07 -12.54 -1.50
N ILE A 149 1.18 -12.14 -2.13
CA ILE A 149 1.85 -12.93 -3.19
C ILE A 149 2.37 -14.26 -2.63
N ALA A 150 2.89 -14.27 -1.40
CA ALA A 150 3.30 -15.49 -0.70
C ALA A 150 2.12 -16.40 -0.29
N GLY A 151 0.87 -15.92 -0.46
CA GLY A 151 -0.35 -16.63 -0.08
C GLY A 151 -0.72 -16.49 1.40
N ALA A 152 0.02 -15.71 2.18
CA ALA A 152 -0.21 -15.55 3.61
C ALA A 152 -1.56 -14.85 3.89
N ARG A 153 -2.14 -15.15 5.06
CA ARG A 153 -3.32 -14.43 5.55
C ARG A 153 -2.90 -13.06 6.08
N LEU A 154 -3.71 -12.04 5.81
CA LEU A 154 -3.41 -10.66 6.17
C LEU A 154 -4.32 -10.12 7.28
N ILE A 155 -3.69 -9.41 8.21
CA ILE A 155 -4.29 -8.49 9.16
C ILE A 155 -3.65 -7.13 8.93
N LEU A 156 -4.45 -6.10 8.64
CA LEU A 156 -3.98 -4.77 8.29
C LEU A 156 -4.56 -3.76 9.26
N ASN A 157 -3.77 -2.75 9.62
CA ASN A 157 -4.25 -1.64 10.43
C ASN A 157 -3.82 -0.31 9.82
N GLU A 158 -4.76 0.64 9.74
CA GLU A 158 -4.50 1.99 9.24
C GLU A 158 -5.45 3.01 9.89
N LEU A 159 -4.86 4.02 10.52
CA LEU A 159 -5.56 5.09 11.21
C LEU A 159 -6.34 5.98 10.23
N ALA A 160 -5.71 6.37 9.12
CA ALA A 160 -6.31 7.27 8.15
C ALA A 160 -7.49 6.59 7.43
N GLU A 161 -8.70 7.12 7.63
CA GLU A 161 -9.93 6.52 7.12
C GLU A 161 -9.91 6.30 5.60
N GLY A 162 -9.39 7.26 4.83
CA GLY A 162 -9.29 7.15 3.38
C GLY A 162 -8.43 5.96 2.94
N ARG A 163 -7.27 5.77 3.58
CA ARG A 163 -6.35 4.65 3.32
C ARG A 163 -6.92 3.32 3.83
N ARG A 164 -7.61 3.32 4.97
CA ARG A 164 -8.30 2.12 5.48
C ARG A 164 -9.37 1.62 4.50
N ARG A 165 -10.20 2.52 3.96
CA ARG A 165 -11.21 2.19 2.93
C ARG A 165 -10.55 1.70 1.63
N LEU A 166 -9.41 2.29 1.26
CA LEU A 166 -8.61 1.83 0.14
C LEU A 166 -8.10 0.39 0.36
N LEU A 167 -7.52 0.09 1.53
CA LEU A 167 -7.04 -1.26 1.89
C LEU A 167 -8.14 -2.31 1.88
N GLN A 168 -9.34 -1.98 2.38
CA GLN A 168 -10.51 -2.88 2.31
C GLN A 168 -10.86 -3.24 0.86
N GLY A 169 -10.67 -2.31 -0.08
CA GLY A 169 -10.89 -2.55 -1.50
C GLY A 169 -9.74 -3.28 -2.20
N LEU A 170 -8.49 -3.06 -1.79
CA LEU A 170 -7.30 -3.74 -2.32
C LEU A 170 -7.17 -5.18 -1.79
N PHE A 171 -7.56 -5.40 -0.54
CA PHE A 171 -7.39 -6.66 0.19
C PHE A 171 -8.72 -7.15 0.77
N PRO A 172 -9.72 -7.53 -0.05
CA PRO A 172 -11.08 -7.83 0.43
C PRO A 172 -11.19 -9.03 1.38
N THR A 173 -10.16 -9.89 1.41
CA THR A 173 -10.08 -11.05 2.32
C THR A 173 -9.31 -10.76 3.62
N ALA A 174 -8.68 -9.59 3.74
CA ALA A 174 -7.92 -9.21 4.93
C ALA A 174 -8.84 -8.64 6.01
N ALA A 175 -8.51 -8.88 7.28
CA ALA A 175 -9.10 -8.12 8.37
C ALA A 175 -8.44 -6.74 8.40
N VAL A 176 -9.21 -5.65 8.28
CA VAL A 176 -8.69 -4.28 8.25
C VAL A 176 -9.24 -3.47 9.41
N PHE A 177 -8.34 -2.99 10.26
CA PHE A 177 -8.63 -2.22 11.48
C PHE A 177 -8.16 -0.77 11.36
N GLY A 178 -8.54 0.07 12.34
CA GLY A 178 -8.16 1.48 12.43
C GLY A 178 -7.77 1.89 13.85
N HIS A 179 -7.08 0.99 14.54
CA HIS A 179 -6.56 1.19 15.90
C HIS A 179 -5.30 2.04 15.90
N ASP A 180 -5.00 2.67 17.05
CA ASP A 180 -3.66 3.19 17.29
C ASP A 180 -2.67 2.01 17.28
N ALA A 181 -1.64 2.11 16.43
CA ALA A 181 -0.64 1.06 16.28
C ALA A 181 0.11 0.79 17.59
N GLY A 182 0.25 1.80 18.46
CA GLY A 182 0.85 1.64 19.80
C GLY A 182 0.00 0.82 20.78
N GLN A 183 -1.28 0.61 20.46
CA GLN A 183 -2.23 -0.16 21.27
C GLN A 183 -2.72 -1.43 20.54
N ILE A 184 -2.06 -1.80 19.42
CA ILE A 184 -2.59 -2.86 18.56
C ILE A 184 -2.61 -4.23 19.24
N ASP A 185 -1.67 -4.50 20.14
CA ASP A 185 -1.61 -5.77 20.90
C ASP A 185 -2.82 -5.92 21.84
N ASP A 186 -3.25 -4.82 22.46
CA ASP A 186 -4.40 -4.79 23.37
C ASP A 186 -5.74 -4.81 22.62
N LEU A 187 -5.78 -4.24 21.41
CA LEU A 187 -7.01 -4.01 20.65
C LEU A 187 -7.31 -5.08 19.62
N LEU A 188 -6.32 -5.90 19.23
CA LEU A 188 -6.54 -6.97 18.27
C LEU A 188 -7.41 -8.08 18.87
N PRO A 189 -8.45 -8.57 18.15
CA PRO A 189 -9.24 -9.71 18.61
C PRO A 189 -8.37 -10.93 18.97
N GLN A 190 -8.64 -11.56 20.11
CA GLN A 190 -7.79 -12.64 20.65
C GLN A 190 -7.73 -13.89 19.76
N ASP A 191 -8.69 -14.07 18.86
CA ASP A 191 -8.75 -15.13 17.84
C ASP A 191 -7.84 -14.86 16.63
N LEU A 192 -7.39 -13.62 16.46
CA LEU A 192 -6.38 -13.24 15.48
C LEU A 192 -5.00 -13.29 16.12
N ARG A 193 -4.21 -14.32 15.80
CA ARG A 193 -2.82 -14.46 16.26
C ARG A 193 -1.85 -14.33 15.09
N PRO A 194 -1.22 -13.16 14.89
CA PRO A 194 -0.16 -13.00 13.89
C PRO A 194 1.03 -13.92 14.19
N SER A 195 1.57 -14.57 13.16
CA SER A 195 2.86 -15.27 13.23
C SER A 195 4.03 -14.37 12.83
N VAL A 196 3.76 -13.33 12.04
CA VAL A 196 4.74 -12.37 11.53
C VAL A 196 4.17 -10.96 11.65
N ILE A 197 4.99 -10.03 12.14
CA ILE A 197 4.69 -8.60 12.09
C ILE A 197 5.61 -7.96 11.06
N LEU A 198 5.01 -7.36 10.04
CA LEU A 198 5.71 -6.74 8.93
C LEU A 198 5.49 -5.23 9.03
N MET A 199 6.54 -4.48 9.32
CA MET A 199 6.46 -3.01 9.40
C MET A 199 7.77 -2.36 9.00
N ASN A 200 7.69 -1.16 8.44
CA ASN A 200 8.80 -0.22 8.43
C ASN A 200 8.70 0.59 9.72
N PRO A 201 9.43 0.22 10.80
CA PRO A 201 9.30 0.93 12.05
C PRO A 201 9.66 2.41 11.83
N PRO A 202 9.07 3.35 12.57
CA PRO A 202 9.59 4.71 12.59
C PRO A 202 11.08 4.64 12.90
N PHE A 203 11.92 5.30 12.10
CA PHE A 203 13.31 5.51 12.48
C PHE A 203 13.28 6.22 13.83
N SER A 204 13.68 5.52 14.88
CA SER A 204 13.69 6.04 16.23
C SER A 204 14.58 7.29 16.23
N VAL A 205 14.01 8.45 16.55
CA VAL A 205 14.79 9.45 17.26
C VAL A 205 14.89 8.88 18.67
N THR A 206 15.91 8.05 18.90
CA THR A 206 16.45 7.95 20.25
C THR A 206 16.97 9.34 20.58
N ALA A 207 16.14 10.17 21.22
CA ALA A 207 16.66 11.19 22.10
C ALA A 207 17.50 10.44 23.13
N GLY A 208 18.82 10.52 22.97
CA GLY A 208 19.76 9.81 23.82
C GLY A 208 19.73 10.32 25.26
N GLY A 209 20.33 9.53 26.14
CA GLY A 209 20.74 9.95 27.48
C GLY A 209 19.73 9.64 28.56
#